data_AF-A0A954KJ13-F1
#
_entry.id   AF-A0A954KJ13-F1
#
_cell.length_a   1.000
_cell.length_b   1.000
_cell.length_c   1.000
_cell.angle_alpha   90.00
_cell.angle_beta   90.00
_cell.angle_gamma   90.00
#
_symmetry.space_group_name_H-M   'P 1'
#
loop_
_entity.id
_entity.type
_entity.pdbx_description
1 polymer ?
#
loop_
_entity_poly.entity_id
_entity_poly.type
_entity_poly.pdbx_seq_one_letter_code
_entity_poly.pdbx_strand_id
1 'polypeptide(L)' 'MVAVETDDGDYSIIELLGDDIQEGDELQWKGDYPLGGETIRNITQVDSIEVYFQNHCVPKHQLKQQLLYR' A
#
# COMPACT_ATOMS: atom_id res chain seq x y z
N MET A 1 -5.74 -7.32 0.34
CA MET A 1 -5.55 -6.00 -0.28
C MET A 1 -5.88 -4.93 0.74
N VAL A 2 -5.02 -3.93 0.86
CA VAL A 2 -5.14 -2.81 1.82
C VAL A 2 -4.92 -1.49 1.09
N ALA A 3 -5.56 -0.43 1.59
CA ALA A 3 -5.32 0.94 1.14
C ALA A 3 -4.38 1.61 2.15
N VAL A 4 -3.31 2.24 1.64
CA VAL A 4 -2.29 2.93 2.44
C VAL A 4 -2.36 4.40 2.08
N GLU A 5 -2.64 5.27 3.06
CA GLU A 5 -2.59 6.71 2.87
C GLU A 5 -1.14 7.15 2.64
N THR A 6 -0.92 7.98 1.63
CA THR A 6 0.37 8.59 1.29
C THR A 6 0.49 9.96 1.97
N ASP A 7 1.72 10.48 2.07
CA ASP A 7 1.98 11.79 2.69
C ASP A 7 1.22 12.95 2.01
N ASP A 8 0.88 12.80 0.72
CA ASP A 8 0.11 13.78 -0.06
C ASP A 8 -1.42 13.68 0.14
N GLY A 9 -1.90 12.71 0.94
CA GLY A 9 -3.32 12.48 1.23
C GLY A 9 -4.07 11.64 0.18
N ASP A 10 -3.37 11.16 -0.84
CA ASP A 10 -3.84 10.12 -1.76
C ASP A 10 -3.56 8.72 -1.20
N TYR A 11 -3.97 7.66 -1.91
CA TYR A 11 -3.83 6.29 -1.46
C TYR A 11 -3.05 5.39 -2.43
N SER A 12 -2.25 4.50 -1.87
CA SER A 12 -1.73 3.31 -2.59
C SER A 12 -2.61 2.11 -2.28
N ILE A 13 -2.89 1.29 -3.29
CA ILE A 13 -3.62 0.03 -3.12
C ILE A 13 -2.62 -1.11 -3.30
N ILE A 14 -2.39 -1.86 -2.24
CA ILE A 14 -1.41 -2.96 -2.22
C ILE A 14 -2.07 -4.28 -1.85
N GLU A 15 -1.59 -5.36 -2.45
CA GLU A 15 -1.92 -6.72 -2.09
C GLU A 15 -0.77 -7.35 -1.30
N LEU A 16 -1.10 -8.03 -0.21
CA LEU A 16 -0.12 -8.65 0.69
C LEU A 16 0.16 -10.07 0.20
N LEU A 17 1.43 -10.45 0.09
CA LEU A 17 1.85 -11.77 -0.39
C LEU A 17 2.22 -12.73 0.76
N GLY A 18 1.50 -12.63 1.88
CA GLY A 18 1.63 -13.56 3.02
C GLY A 18 2.00 -12.91 4.36
N ASP A 19 2.35 -11.63 4.35
CA ASP A 19 2.71 -10.87 5.55
C ASP A 19 1.50 -10.18 6.21
N ASP A 20 1.56 -9.98 7.54
CA ASP A 20 0.52 -9.33 8.33
C ASP A 20 0.80 -7.82 8.50
N ILE A 21 0.01 -6.97 7.82
CA ILE A 21 -0.04 -5.52 8.07
C ILE A 21 -1.24 -5.21 8.97
N GLN A 22 -1.07 -4.29 9.92
CA GLN A 22 -2.15 -3.80 10.78
C GLN A 22 -2.58 -2.39 10.38
N GLU A 23 -3.85 -2.05 10.64
CA GLU A 23 -4.33 -0.67 10.48
C GLU A 23 -3.53 0.25 11.42
N GLY A 24 -2.96 1.32 10.84
CA GLY A 24 -2.11 2.28 11.55
C GLY A 24 -0.60 2.02 11.44
N ASP A 25 -0.17 0.94 10.79
CA ASP A 25 1.24 0.73 10.48
C ASP A 25 1.76 1.78 9.48
N GLU A 26 3.00 2.22 9.70
CA GLU A 26 3.72 3.12 8.79
C GLU A 26 4.59 2.30 7.84
N LEU A 27 4.40 2.52 6.53
CA LEU A 27 5.08 1.77 5.48
C LEU A 27 6.00 2.68 4.67
N GLN A 28 7.13 2.15 4.21
CA GLN A 28 8.08 2.85 3.37
C GLN A 28 8.52 1.98 2.18
N TRP A 29 8.44 2.54 0.99
CA TRP A 29 8.95 1.97 -0.26
C TRP A 29 9.90 2.96 -0.95
N LYS A 30 10.46 2.56 -2.10
CA LYS A 30 11.38 3.42 -2.86
C LYS A 30 10.71 3.93 -4.12
N GLY A 31 10.99 5.19 -4.47
CA GLY A 31 10.48 5.82 -5.68
C GLY A 31 9.07 6.37 -5.52
N ASP A 32 8.67 7.18 -6.51
CA ASP A 32 7.47 8.02 -6.43
C ASP A 32 6.23 7.39 -7.07
N TYR A 33 6.39 6.29 -7.82
CA TYR A 33 5.31 5.63 -8.56
C TYR A 33 5.49 4.10 -8.58
N PRO A 34 5.41 3.42 -7.42
CA PRO A 34 5.56 1.97 -7.34
C PRO A 34 4.41 1.25 -8.06
N LEU A 35 4.75 0.19 -8.80
CA LEU A 35 3.81 -0.67 -9.52
C LEU A 35 4.33 -2.10 -9.59
N GLY A 36 3.44 -3.08 -9.44
CA GLY A 36 3.81 -4.50 -9.46
C GLY A 36 4.39 -5.00 -8.15
N GLY A 37 5.14 -6.11 -8.20
CA GLY A 37 5.72 -6.74 -7.02
C GLY A 37 6.93 -5.96 -6.48
N GLU A 38 6.91 -5.63 -5.19
CA GLU A 38 7.98 -4.87 -4.53
C GLU A 38 8.16 -5.32 -3.07
N THR A 39 9.42 -5.28 -2.59
CA THR A 39 9.72 -5.45 -1.16
C THR A 39 9.77 -4.08 -0.50
N ILE A 40 8.90 -3.86 0.47
CA ILE A 40 8.79 -2.60 1.21
C ILE A 40 9.10 -2.82 2.69
N ARG A 41 9.29 -1.74 3.44
CA ARG A 41 9.57 -1.79 4.87
C ARG A 41 8.35 -1.38 5.68
N ASN A 42 7.94 -2.20 6.64
CA ASN A 42 7.05 -1.75 7.71
C ASN A 42 7.92 -1.14 8.82
N ILE A 43 7.78 0.17 9.01
CA ILE A 43 8.56 0.91 10.00
C ILE A 43 8.11 0.55 11.41
N THR A 44 6.79 0.38 11.61
CA THR A 44 6.18 0.07 12.91
C THR A 44 6.61 -1.31 13.41
N GLN A 45 6.59 -2.33 12.54
CA GLN A 45 6.91 -3.72 12.92
C GLN A 45 8.41 -4.07 12.76
N VAL A 46 9.20 -3.20 12.14
CA VAL A 46 10.66 -3.38 11.92
C VAL A 46 10.99 -4.62 11.08
N ASP A 47 10.17 -4.89 10.06
CA ASP A 47 10.37 -5.98 9.10
C ASP A 47 10.28 -5.49 7.64
N SER A 48 10.58 -6.41 6.72
CA SER A 48 10.45 -6.19 5.28
C SER A 48 9.42 -7.17 4.76
N ILE A 49 8.53 -6.68 3.91
CA ILE A 49 7.36 -7.42 3.44
C ILE A 49 7.29 -7.38 1.93
N GLU A 50 6.80 -8.48 1.34
CA GLU A 50 6.57 -8.56 -0.10
C GLU A 50 5.13 -8.19 -0.41
N VAL A 51 4.96 -7.17 -1.26
CA VAL A 51 3.66 -6.64 -1.64
C VAL A 51 3.55 -6.52 -3.14
N TYR A 52 2.32 -6.41 -3.63
CA TYR A 52 2.03 -6.08 -5.01
C TYR A 52 1.23 -4.78 -5.08
N PHE A 53 1.84 -3.72 -5.64
CA PHE A 53 1.17 -2.45 -5.90
C PHE A 53 0.22 -2.59 -7.08
N GLN A 54 -1.08 -2.51 -6.80
CA GLN A 54 -2.09 -2.50 -7.84
C GLN A 54 -2.25 -1.10 -8.43
N ASN A 55 -2.37 -0.08 -7.56
CA ASN A 55 -2.50 1.33 -7.95
C ASN A 55 -1.75 2.23 -6.96
N HIS A 56 -1.37 3.43 -7.43
CA HIS A 56 -0.70 4.47 -6.66
C HIS A 56 -1.34 5.84 -6.95
N CYS A 57 -1.17 6.81 -6.03
CA CYS A 57 -1.79 8.14 -6.09
C CYS A 57 -3.31 8.11 -6.37
N VAL A 58 -4.04 7.20 -5.71
CA VAL A 58 -5.49 7.08 -5.88
C VAL A 58 -6.19 8.13 -5.01
N PRO A 59 -6.95 9.08 -5.59
CA PRO A 59 -7.64 10.08 -4.79
C PRO A 59 -8.74 9.45 -3.92
N LYS A 60 -8.95 10.00 -2.72
CA LYS A 60 -9.97 9.50 -1.76
C LYS A 60 -11.36 9.27 -2.37
N HIS A 61 -11.78 10.13 -3.29
CA HIS A 61 -13.10 10.03 -3.94
C HIS A 61 -13.22 8.86 -4.93
N GLN A 62 -12.09 8.31 -5.40
CA GLN A 62 -12.03 7.14 -6.30
C GLN A 62 -11.68 5.85 -5.55
N LEU A 63 -11.15 5.95 -4.33
CA LEU A 63 -10.63 4.80 -3.57
C LEU A 63 -11.62 3.63 -3.52
N LYS A 64 -12.89 3.87 -3.18
CA LYS A 64 -13.92 2.82 -3.10
C LYS A 64 -14.19 2.12 -4.43
N GLN A 65 -14.02 2.81 -5.56
CA GLN A 65 -14.24 2.23 -6.89
C GLN A 65 -13.04 1.41 -7.36
N GLN A 66 -11.85 1.76 -6.89
CA GLN A 66 -10.61 1.08 -7.26
C GLN A 66 -10.24 -0.07 -6.34
N LEU A 67 -10.75 -0.07 -5.10
CA LEU A 67 -10.70 -1.24 -4.25
C LEU A 67 -11.65 -2.29 -4.85
N LEU A 68 -11.05 -3.32 -5.47
CA LEU A 68 -11.75 -4.50 -5.96
C LEU A 68 -12.34 -5.30 -4.78
N TYR A 69 -13.48 -4.87 -4.27
CA TYR A 69 -14.30 -5.66 -3.36
C TYR A 69 -15.18 -6.61 -4.19
N ARG A 70 -15.06 -7.92 -3.96
CA ARG A 70 -16.05 -8.90 -4.41
C ARG A 70 -17.17 -9.02 -3.38
#